data_AF-A0A9Q0S8E3-F1
#
_entry.id   AF-A0A9Q0S8E3-F1
#
_cell.length_a   1.000
_cell.length_b   1.000
_cell.length_c   1.000
_cell.angle_alpha   90.00
_cell.angle_beta   90.00
_cell.angle_gamma   90.00
#
_symmetry.space_group_name_H-M   'P 1'
#
loop_
_entity.id
_entity.type
_entity.pdbx_description
1 polymer ?
#
loop_
_entity_poly.entity_id
_entity_poly.type
_entity_poly.pdbx_seq_one_letter_code
_entity_poly.pdbx_strand_id
1 'polypeptide(L)'
;MKAYHCCILVLACVALAAAGVINKTDDLKNDPPPPPVPFCPAQCLWHDIYNFPHFTNCNRYYHCIHGFFFDFPCGQGEEFDHISLQCLPAAEARCIFEGPTL
;
A
#
# COMPACT_ATOMS: atom_id res chain seq x y z
N MET A 1 0.93 28.24 34.20
CA MET A 1 0.71 29.12 33.03
C MET A 1 0.85 28.42 31.66
N LYS A 2 1.07 27.09 31.58
CA LYS A 2 1.17 26.36 30.29
C LYS A 2 -0.15 25.68 29.85
N ALA A 3 -1.03 25.37 30.79
CA ALA A 3 -2.34 24.76 30.50
C ALA A 3 -3.30 25.72 29.75
N TYR A 4 -3.27 27.01 30.09
CA TYR A 4 -4.09 28.04 29.43
C TYR A 4 -3.71 28.23 27.94
N HIS A 5 -2.44 28.03 27.58
CA HIS A 5 -1.96 28.13 26.20
C HIS A 5 -2.47 26.97 25.32
N CYS A 6 -2.61 25.77 25.90
CA CYS A 6 -3.21 24.61 25.23
C CYS A 6 -4.73 24.81 25.03
N CYS A 7 -5.44 25.30 26.04
CA CYS A 7 -6.87 25.59 25.92
C CYS A 7 -7.17 26.67 24.85
N ILE A 8 -6.33 27.69 24.71
CA ILE A 8 -6.50 28.73 23.68
C ILE A 8 -6.31 28.16 22.27
N LEU A 9 -5.33 27.26 22.06
CA LEU A 9 -5.13 26.57 20.78
C LEU A 9 -6.32 25.68 20.41
N VAL A 10 -6.88 24.95 21.39
CA VAL A 10 -8.06 24.12 21.18
C VAL A 10 -9.29 24.95 20.82
N LEU A 11 -9.52 26.08 21.50
CA LEU A 11 -10.65 26.96 21.20
C LEU A 11 -10.51 27.67 19.84
N ALA A 12 -9.29 28.04 19.44
CA ALA A 12 -9.01 28.59 18.11
C ALA A 12 -9.26 27.55 17.00
N CYS A 13 -8.83 26.30 17.20
CA CYS A 13 -9.12 25.20 16.27
C CYS A 13 -10.62 24.94 16.13
N VAL A 14 -11.39 24.99 17.22
CA VAL A 14 -12.85 24.82 17.20
C VAL A 14 -13.54 25.99 16.50
N ALA A 15 -13.07 27.23 16.70
CA ALA A 15 -13.57 28.40 15.98
C ALA A 15 -13.28 28.35 14.47
N LEU A 16 -12.11 27.86 14.07
CA LEU A 16 -11.75 27.63 12.66
C LEU A 16 -12.58 26.53 12.01
N ALA A 17 -12.98 25.49 12.77
CA ALA A 17 -13.87 24.45 12.30
C ALA A 17 -15.32 24.96 12.10
N ALA A 18 -15.83 25.78 13.01
CA ALA A 18 -17.17 26.38 12.90
C ALA A 18 -17.28 27.41 11.75
N ALA A 19 -16.15 28.00 11.34
CA ALA A 19 -16.05 28.89 10.19
C ALA A 19 -15.81 28.17 8.83
N GLY A 20 -15.70 26.84 8.82
CA GLY A 20 -15.58 26.04 7.60
C GLY A 20 -14.24 26.13 6.85
N VAL A 21 -13.18 26.69 7.46
CA VAL A 21 -11.92 27.00 6.74
C VAL A 21 -10.94 25.81 6.67
N ILE A 22 -11.20 24.70 7.36
CA ILE A 22 -10.35 23.49 7.31
C ILE A 22 -11.18 22.20 7.19
N ASN A 23 -11.96 22.07 6.11
CA ASN A 23 -12.64 20.81 5.82
C ASN A 23 -11.76 19.90 4.96
N LYS A 24 -10.93 19.05 5.59
CA LYS A 24 -10.03 18.08 4.91
C LYS A 24 -10.76 17.01 4.08
N THR A 25 -12.09 17.11 3.94
CA THR A 25 -12.95 16.13 3.27
C THR A 25 -13.32 16.52 1.83
N ASP A 26 -12.92 17.70 1.35
CA ASP A 26 -13.19 18.17 -0.02
C ASP A 26 -12.06 17.87 -1.02
N ASP A 27 -10.86 17.53 -0.55
CA ASP A 27 -9.73 17.11 -1.40
C ASP A 27 -9.86 15.64 -1.88
N LEU A 28 -10.70 14.83 -1.25
CA LEU A 28 -10.88 13.40 -1.58
C LEU A 28 -12.04 13.12 -2.55
N LYS A 29 -12.87 14.13 -2.87
CA LYS A 29 -14.10 13.92 -3.64
C LYS A 29 -13.99 14.32 -5.12
N ASN A 30 -12.92 15.01 -5.49
CA ASN A 30 -12.78 15.63 -6.81
C ASN A 30 -11.74 14.95 -7.71
N ASP A 31 -11.08 13.90 -7.24
CA ASP A 31 -10.17 13.12 -8.07
C ASP A 31 -10.97 12.19 -9.01
N PRO A 32 -10.60 12.10 -10.30
CA PRO A 32 -11.17 11.10 -11.18
C PRO A 32 -10.94 9.69 -10.58
N PRO A 33 -11.86 8.73 -10.80
CA PRO A 33 -11.63 7.37 -10.33
C PRO A 33 -10.29 6.87 -10.88
N PRO A 34 -9.43 6.27 -10.05
CA PRO A 34 -8.16 5.73 -10.52
C PRO A 34 -8.45 4.76 -11.67
N PRO A 35 -7.57 4.69 -12.70
CA PRO A 35 -7.73 3.71 -13.76
C PRO A 35 -7.85 2.31 -13.13
N PRO A 36 -8.65 1.40 -13.72
CA PRO A 36 -8.80 0.04 -13.21
C PRO A 36 -7.42 -0.62 -13.17
N VAL A 37 -6.82 -0.65 -11.98
CA VAL A 37 -5.61 -1.42 -11.73
C VAL A 37 -6.00 -2.89 -11.76
N PRO A 38 -5.34 -3.74 -12.58
CA PRO A 38 -5.49 -5.18 -12.44
C PRO A 38 -4.97 -5.52 -11.04
N PHE A 39 -5.83 -6.10 -10.19
CA PHE A 39 -5.56 -6.43 -8.79
C PHE A 39 -5.31 -5.25 -7.83
N CYS A 40 -6.42 -4.63 -7.39
CA CYS A 40 -6.41 -3.81 -6.18
C CYS A 40 -6.17 -4.72 -4.94
N PRO A 41 -5.27 -4.37 -4.02
CA PRO A 41 -4.84 -5.28 -2.97
C PRO A 41 -5.77 -5.27 -1.74
N ALA A 42 -7.02 -5.67 -1.93
CA ALA A 42 -7.90 -5.95 -0.79
C ALA A 42 -7.37 -7.07 0.11
N GLN A 43 -6.41 -7.87 -0.38
CA GLN A 43 -5.84 -9.03 0.29
C GLN A 43 -4.73 -8.73 1.31
N CYS A 44 -4.21 -7.50 1.36
CA CYS A 44 -3.30 -7.06 2.42
C CYS A 44 -4.02 -6.47 3.64
N LEU A 45 -5.34 -6.33 3.58
CA LEU A 45 -6.15 -5.77 4.66
C LEU A 45 -6.43 -6.76 5.82
N TRP A 46 -5.99 -8.01 5.70
CA TRP A 46 -6.37 -9.11 6.60
C TRP A 46 -5.20 -9.87 7.24
N HIS A 47 -3.95 -9.60 6.86
CA HIS A 47 -2.79 -10.36 7.32
C HIS A 47 -1.75 -9.45 7.99
N ASP A 48 -1.20 -9.88 9.14
CA ASP A 48 -0.11 -9.16 9.82
C ASP A 48 1.14 -9.09 8.93
N ILE A 49 1.55 -10.23 8.35
CA ILE A 49 2.66 -10.34 7.40
C ILE A 49 2.32 -11.40 6.34
N TYR A 50 2.42 -11.06 5.05
CA TYR A 50 2.22 -12.01 3.93
C TYR A 50 3.03 -11.62 2.69
N ASN A 51 3.43 -12.58 1.86
CA ASN A 51 4.19 -12.31 0.63
C ASN A 51 3.30 -12.48 -0.60
N PHE A 52 3.36 -11.52 -1.53
CA PHE A 52 2.62 -11.54 -2.78
C PHE A 52 3.57 -11.53 -3.98
N PRO A 53 3.23 -12.21 -5.10
CA PRO A 53 3.98 -12.10 -6.33
C PRO A 53 4.01 -10.67 -6.87
N HIS A 54 5.11 -10.27 -7.49
CA HIS A 54 5.18 -8.99 -8.19
C HIS A 54 4.58 -9.14 -9.58
N PHE A 55 3.60 -8.29 -9.91
CA PHE A 55 2.78 -8.40 -11.12
C PHE A 55 3.58 -8.38 -12.43
N THR A 56 4.71 -7.67 -12.43
CA THR A 56 5.49 -7.42 -13.65
C THR A 56 6.94 -7.92 -13.63
N ASN A 57 7.39 -8.57 -12.55
CA ASN A 57 8.80 -8.94 -12.40
C ASN A 57 8.98 -10.16 -11.50
N CYS A 58 9.37 -11.29 -12.09
CA CYS A 58 9.54 -12.55 -11.37
C CYS A 58 10.64 -12.54 -10.31
N ASN A 59 11.65 -11.68 -10.45
CA ASN A 59 12.71 -11.54 -9.44
C ASN A 59 12.27 -10.64 -8.27
N ARG A 60 11.02 -10.19 -8.21
CA ARG A 60 10.52 -9.32 -7.16
C ARG A 60 9.25 -9.88 -6.56
N TYR A 61 8.97 -9.44 -5.35
CA TYR A 61 7.77 -9.79 -4.62
C TYR A 61 7.40 -8.65 -3.68
N TYR A 62 6.16 -8.64 -3.22
CA TYR A 62 5.74 -7.70 -2.20
C TYR A 62 5.58 -8.35 -0.84
N HIS A 63 6.19 -7.75 0.17
CA HIS A 63 5.83 -7.99 1.57
C HIS A 63 4.65 -7.08 1.94
N CYS A 64 3.53 -7.69 2.28
CA CYS A 64 2.43 -7.04 2.97
C CYS A 64 2.73 -7.04 4.48
N ILE A 65 2.76 -5.86 5.10
CA ILE A 65 2.89 -5.70 6.55
C ILE A 65 1.83 -4.68 7.00
N HIS A 66 0.90 -5.10 7.86
CA HIS A 66 -0.18 -4.26 8.40
C HIS A 66 -0.93 -3.41 7.34
N GLY A 67 -1.26 -3.99 6.19
CA GLY A 67 -1.99 -3.28 5.12
C GLY A 67 -1.11 -2.50 4.13
N PHE A 68 0.21 -2.49 4.32
CA PHE A 68 1.14 -1.80 3.44
C PHE A 68 1.99 -2.79 2.64
N PHE A 69 2.15 -2.52 1.35
CA PHE A 69 3.05 -3.28 0.48
C PHE A 69 4.43 -2.65 0.46
N PHE A 70 5.43 -3.50 0.58
CA PHE A 70 6.83 -3.18 0.46
C PHE A 70 7.41 -4.07 -0.62
N ASP A 71 8.16 -3.49 -1.54
CA ASP A 71 8.64 -4.15 -2.73
C ASP A 71 10.08 -4.64 -2.52
N PHE A 72 10.31 -5.93 -2.69
CA PHE A 72 11.57 -6.59 -2.37
C PHE A 72 12.10 -7.41 -3.55
N PRO A 73 13.42 -7.35 -3.81
CA PRO A 73 14.06 -8.26 -4.75
C PRO A 73 14.32 -9.63 -4.10
N CYS A 74 14.22 -10.68 -4.92
CA CYS A 74 14.83 -11.97 -4.63
C CYS A 74 16.36 -11.91 -4.84
N GLY A 75 17.06 -12.96 -4.38
CA GLY A 75 18.49 -13.10 -4.62
C GLY A 75 18.85 -13.20 -6.11
N GLN A 76 20.14 -13.14 -6.40
CA GLN A 76 20.63 -13.28 -7.78
C GLN A 76 20.32 -14.70 -8.30
N GLY A 77 19.63 -14.78 -9.45
CA GLY A 77 19.24 -16.05 -10.07
C GLY A 77 18.01 -16.71 -9.45
N GLU A 78 17.32 -15.99 -8.55
CA GLU A 78 16.09 -16.46 -7.92
C GLU A 78 14.87 -15.72 -8.45
N GLU A 79 13.72 -16.39 -8.41
CA GLU A 79 12.41 -15.82 -8.72
C GLU A 79 11.42 -16.19 -7.62
N PHE A 80 10.40 -15.35 -7.45
CA PHE A 80 9.37 -15.57 -6.44
C PHE A 80 8.36 -16.63 -6.89
N ASP A 81 8.30 -17.73 -6.15
CA ASP A 81 7.34 -18.80 -6.36
C ASP A 81 6.02 -18.49 -5.63
N HIS A 82 4.95 -18.26 -6.40
CA HIS A 82 3.66 -17.85 -5.83
C HIS A 82 2.94 -18.95 -5.02
N ILE A 83 3.42 -20.20 -5.08
CA ILE A 83 2.83 -21.32 -4.36
C ILE A 83 3.51 -21.51 -2.99
N SER A 84 4.84 -21.46 -2.94
CA SER A 84 5.61 -21.55 -1.69
C SER A 84 5.72 -20.19 -0.96
N LEU A 85 5.45 -19.09 -1.67
CA LEU A 85 5.56 -17.71 -1.19
C LEU A 85 7.00 -17.32 -0.81
N GLN A 86 7.99 -17.86 -1.52
CA GLN A 86 9.41 -17.66 -1.29
C GLN A 86 10.18 -17.51 -2.60
N CYS A 87 11.38 -16.93 -2.51
CA CYS A 87 12.34 -16.92 -3.60
C CYS A 87 12.96 -18.32 -3.75
N LEU A 88 12.92 -18.87 -4.96
CA LEU A 88 13.56 -20.12 -5.33
C LEU A 88 14.46 -19.88 -6.54
N PRO A 89 15.42 -20.78 -6.85
CA PRO A 89 16.14 -20.71 -8.12
C PRO A 89 15.17 -20.59 -9.29
N ALA A 90 15.47 -19.71 -10.26
CA ALA A 90 14.54 -19.40 -11.36
C ALA A 90 14.08 -20.64 -12.16
N ALA A 91 14.91 -21.69 -12.20
CA ALA A 91 14.56 -22.97 -12.85
C ALA A 91 13.47 -23.77 -12.12
N GLU A 92 13.22 -23.48 -10.84
CA GLU A 92 12.29 -24.19 -9.95
C GLU A 92 11.06 -23.33 -9.60
N ALA A 93 11.20 -22.01 -9.62
CA ALA A 93 10.14 -21.09 -9.27
C ALA A 93 8.99 -21.10 -10.29
N ARG A 94 7.76 -21.08 -9.79
CA ARG A 94 6.55 -20.84 -10.58
C ARG A 94 6.22 -19.35 -10.48
N CYS A 95 6.79 -18.55 -11.36
CA CYS A 95 6.41 -17.15 -11.46
C CYS A 95 5.04 -17.00 -12.15
N ILE A 96 4.17 -16.15 -11.60
CA ILE A 96 2.96 -15.68 -12.28
C ILE A 96 3.19 -14.24 -12.78
N PHE A 97 3.88 -14.13 -13.90
CA PHE A 97 3.90 -12.88 -14.65
C PHE A 97 2.67 -12.84 -15.54
N GLU A 98 1.65 -12.07 -15.15
CA GLU A 98 0.61 -11.63 -16.10
C GLU A 98 1.19 -10.47 -16.93
N GLY A 99 2.16 -10.79 -17.77
CA GLY A 99 2.57 -9.89 -18.84
C GLY A 99 1.44 -9.68 -19.83
N PRO A 100 1.43 -8.57 -20.59
CA PRO A 100 0.56 -8.49 -21.74
C PRO A 100 0.90 -9.66 -22.67
N THR A 101 -0.04 -10.59 -22.83
CA THR A 101 -0.01 -11.59 -23.89
C THR A 101 0.11 -10.83 -25.22
N LEU A 102 1.24 -11.00 -25.91
CA LEU A 102 1.45 -10.48 -27.28
C LEU A 102 0.43 -11.09 -28.24
#